data_AF-A0A5C7AIC7-F1
#
_entry.id   AF-A0A5C7AIC7-F1
#
_cell.length_a   1.000
_cell.length_b   1.000
_cell.length_c   1.000
_cell.angle_alpha   90.00
_cell.angle_beta   90.00
_cell.angle_gamma   90.00
#
_symmetry.space_group_name_H-M   'P 1'
#
loop_
_entity.id
_entity.type
_entity.pdbx_description
1 polymer ?
#
loop_
_entity_poly.entity_id
_entity_poly.type
_entity_poly.pdbx_seq_one_letter_code
_entity_poly.pdbx_strand_id
1 'polypeptide(L)'
;MKSLGILTIVLFLSLSAFAAETESKTFLVLFKSKELKSLNTSLKDIQSQFSSAFKIRSYAGNSELAMIINIPECEFDACFLGQFLVSLEKGEEMKLQEIAFRLVDMTANKKSLDNYLIAFEASQQKNKNDKRPTPAP
;
A
#
# COMPACT_ATOMS: atom_id res chain seq x y z
N MET A 1 11.97 -5.10 48.51
CA MET A 1 12.72 -5.07 47.24
C MET A 1 12.35 -6.20 46.27
N LYS A 2 12.01 -7.42 46.74
CA LYS A 2 11.60 -8.53 45.85
C LYS A 2 10.33 -8.26 45.01
N SER A 3 9.34 -7.54 45.56
CA SER A 3 8.10 -7.21 44.83
C SER A 3 8.29 -6.18 43.72
N LEU A 4 9.25 -5.26 43.87
CA LEU A 4 9.51 -4.23 42.87
C LEU A 4 10.15 -4.83 41.62
N GLY A 5 11.06 -5.80 41.77
CA GLY A 5 11.64 -6.51 40.64
C GLY A 5 10.61 -7.34 39.85
N ILE A 6 9.68 -7.98 40.55
CA ILE A 6 8.58 -8.74 39.91
C ILE A 6 7.65 -7.81 39.14
N LEU A 7 7.30 -6.65 39.71
CA LEU A 7 6.45 -5.66 39.04
C LEU A 7 7.10 -5.14 37.75
N THR A 8 8.41 -4.85 37.78
CA THR A 8 9.14 -4.39 36.59
C THR A 8 9.16 -5.45 35.51
N ILE A 9 9.39 -6.72 35.85
CA ILE A 9 9.39 -7.83 34.89
C ILE A 9 7.99 -8.02 34.27
N VAL A 10 6.93 -7.98 35.07
CA VAL A 10 5.54 -8.09 34.57
C VAL A 10 5.18 -6.92 33.66
N LEU A 11 5.64 -5.71 33.97
CA LEU A 11 5.41 -4.53 33.12
C LEU A 11 6.10 -4.67 31.76
N PHE A 12 7.36 -5.14 31.73
CA PHE A 12 8.07 -5.37 30.46
C PHE A 12 7.46 -6.50 29.62
N LEU A 13 6.97 -7.57 30.24
CA LEU A 13 6.28 -8.67 29.54
C LEU A 13 4.90 -8.25 28.98
N SER A 14 4.24 -7.26 29.59
CA SER A 14 2.96 -6.73 29.08
C SER A 14 3.11 -5.88 27.81
N LEU A 15 4.31 -5.35 27.53
CA LEU A 15 4.58 -4.49 26.37
C LEU A 15 4.86 -5.28 25.07
N SER A 16 5.22 -6.56 25.17
CA SER A 16 5.55 -7.40 24.02
C SER A 16 4.34 -7.99 23.28
N ALA A 17 3.11 -7.73 23.75
CA ALA A 17 1.89 -8.40 23.26
C ALA A 17 1.06 -7.60 22.24
N PHE A 18 1.55 -6.45 21.75
CA PHE A 18 0.79 -5.55 20.86
C PHE A 18 1.53 -5.17 19.56
N ALA A 19 2.36 -6.05 19.01
CA ALA A 19 2.79 -5.90 17.62
C ALA A 19 1.70 -6.50 16.71
N ALA A 20 0.92 -5.66 16.05
CA ALA A 20 0.05 -6.12 14.97
C ALA A 20 0.93 -6.71 13.86
N GLU A 21 0.60 -7.88 13.33
CA GLU A 21 1.29 -8.42 12.16
C GLU A 21 1.11 -7.43 11.00
N THR A 22 2.20 -6.86 10.53
CA THR A 22 2.19 -5.94 9.40
C THR A 22 1.90 -6.72 8.14
N GLU A 23 0.76 -6.45 7.50
CA GLU A 23 0.40 -7.09 6.23
C GLU A 23 1.30 -6.59 5.09
N SER A 24 1.53 -7.46 4.10
CA SER A 24 2.19 -7.07 2.86
C SER A 24 1.32 -6.07 2.08
N LYS A 25 1.94 -5.02 1.53
CA LYS A 25 1.26 -4.02 0.71
C LYS A 25 1.70 -4.07 -0.74
N THR A 26 0.78 -3.77 -1.64
CA THR A 26 1.04 -3.71 -3.08
C THR A 26 0.76 -2.31 -3.61
N PHE A 27 1.76 -1.73 -4.28
CA PHE A 27 1.66 -0.40 -4.88
C PHE A 27 1.76 -0.48 -6.39
N LEU A 28 0.92 0.30 -7.07
CA LEU A 28 1.02 0.56 -8.50
C LEU A 28 1.60 1.96 -8.70
N VAL A 29 2.71 2.04 -9.42
CA VAL A 29 3.35 3.28 -9.83
C VAL A 29 3.24 3.41 -11.34
N LEU A 30 2.67 4.52 -11.81
CA LEU A 30 2.48 4.82 -13.23
C LEU A 30 3.39 5.97 -13.65
N PHE A 31 4.01 5.83 -14.82
CA PHE A 31 4.95 6.78 -15.37
C PHE A 31 4.53 7.23 -16.75
N LYS A 32 4.92 8.46 -17.13
CA LYS A 32 4.77 8.94 -18.50
C LYS A 32 6.08 8.77 -19.25
N SER A 33 6.03 8.09 -20.40
CA SER A 33 7.23 7.85 -21.22
C SER A 33 7.96 9.15 -21.62
N LYS A 34 7.22 10.23 -21.88
CA LYS A 34 7.82 11.53 -22.22
C LYS A 34 8.61 12.14 -21.06
N GLU A 35 8.11 12.03 -19.83
CA GLU A 35 8.76 12.55 -18.62
C GLU A 35 10.03 11.77 -18.30
N LEU A 36 9.97 10.43 -18.36
CA LEU A 36 11.16 9.60 -18.15
C LEU A 36 12.27 9.93 -19.17
N LYS A 37 11.90 10.14 -20.44
CA LYS A 37 12.84 10.56 -21.49
C LYS A 37 13.45 11.94 -21.20
N SER A 38 12.68 12.92 -20.74
CA SER A 38 13.23 14.23 -20.38
C SER A 38 14.19 14.18 -19.18
N LEU A 39 13.99 13.22 -18.28
CA LEU A 39 14.85 12.98 -17.12
C LEU A 39 16.04 12.04 -17.43
N ASN A 40 16.22 11.63 -18.69
CA ASN A 40 17.23 10.65 -19.12
C ASN A 40 17.23 9.38 -18.23
N THR A 41 16.03 8.86 -17.95
CA THR A 41 15.86 7.63 -17.17
C THR A 41 14.90 6.67 -17.88
N SER A 42 14.87 5.42 -17.43
CA SER A 42 13.94 4.41 -17.94
C SER A 42 13.25 3.67 -16.80
N LEU A 43 12.12 3.05 -17.11
CA LEU A 43 11.39 2.20 -16.15
C LEU A 43 12.29 1.10 -15.57
N LYS A 44 13.22 0.58 -16.38
CA LYS A 44 14.16 -0.46 -15.96
C LYS A 44 15.20 0.08 -14.97
N ASP A 45 15.66 1.31 -15.17
CA ASP A 45 16.65 1.96 -14.30
C ASP A 45 16.03 2.35 -12.95
N ILE A 46 14.77 2.79 -12.96
CA ILE A 46 14.03 3.03 -11.72
C ILE A 46 13.80 1.70 -10.99
N GLN A 47 13.31 0.67 -11.70
CA GLN A 47 13.04 -0.64 -11.12
C GLN A 47 14.26 -1.25 -10.43
N SER A 48 15.45 -1.14 -11.02
CA SER A 48 16.66 -1.78 -10.48
C SER A 48 17.02 -1.26 -9.09
N GLN A 49 16.74 0.02 -8.81
CA GLN A 49 17.02 0.67 -7.52
C GLN A 49 16.16 0.10 -6.37
N PHE A 50 14.97 -0.40 -6.68
CA PHE A 50 14.06 -0.98 -5.68
C PHE A 50 14.12 -2.52 -5.65
N SER A 51 14.69 -3.16 -6.68
CA SER A 51 14.65 -4.63 -6.86
C SER A 51 15.49 -5.41 -5.84
N SER A 52 16.41 -4.75 -5.13
CA SER A 52 17.19 -5.37 -4.05
C SER A 52 16.38 -5.57 -2.77
N ALA A 53 15.40 -4.69 -2.52
CA ALA A 53 14.59 -4.69 -1.30
C ALA A 53 13.18 -5.28 -1.53
N PHE A 54 12.62 -5.12 -2.73
CA PHE A 54 11.21 -5.40 -2.99
C PHE A 54 10.99 -6.29 -4.22
N LYS A 55 9.85 -6.99 -4.24
CA LYS A 55 9.45 -7.80 -5.38
C LYS A 55 8.69 -6.94 -6.39
N ILE A 56 9.29 -6.72 -7.55
CA ILE A 56 8.80 -5.77 -8.54
C ILE A 56 8.42 -6.45 -9.85
N ARG A 57 7.35 -5.95 -10.48
CA ARG A 57 6.97 -6.31 -11.85
C ARG A 57 6.73 -5.03 -12.64
N SER A 58 7.29 -4.96 -13.84
CA SER A 58 7.14 -3.81 -14.72
C SER A 58 6.38 -4.19 -15.98
N TYR A 59 5.55 -3.26 -16.46
CA TYR A 59 4.70 -3.43 -17.64
C TYR A 59 4.89 -2.25 -18.58
N ALA A 60 5.03 -2.55 -19.87
CA ALA A 60 5.26 -1.59 -20.94
C ALA A 60 4.76 -2.16 -22.27
N GLY A 61 4.77 -1.33 -23.33
CA GLY A 61 4.35 -1.71 -24.68
C GLY A 61 2.98 -1.10 -25.01
N ASN A 62 1.92 -1.91 -24.94
CA ASN A 62 0.54 -1.46 -25.21
C ASN A 62 -0.15 -0.82 -24.00
N SER A 63 0.51 -0.80 -22.84
CA SER A 63 0.02 -0.14 -21.63
C SER A 63 0.82 1.13 -21.34
N GLU A 64 0.29 1.99 -20.48
CA GLU A 64 1.12 2.98 -19.79
C GLU A 64 2.28 2.29 -19.06
N LEU A 65 3.40 3.00 -18.91
CA LEU A 65 4.56 2.48 -18.17
C LEU A 65 4.15 2.31 -16.71
N ALA A 66 4.20 1.08 -16.23
CA ALA A 66 3.71 0.73 -14.91
C ALA A 66 4.70 -0.15 -14.17
N MET A 67 4.82 0.08 -12.86
CA MET A 67 5.60 -0.73 -11.95
C MET A 67 4.72 -1.14 -10.78
N ILE A 68 4.62 -2.44 -10.52
CA ILE A 68 3.96 -3.01 -9.35
C ILE A 68 5.05 -3.39 -8.34
N ILE A 69 4.98 -2.82 -7.15
CA ILE A 69 5.91 -3.08 -6.05
C ILE A 69 5.16 -3.81 -4.94
N ASN A 70 5.63 -4.99 -4.57
CA ASN A 70 5.13 -5.72 -3.40
C ASN A 70 6.13 -5.54 -2.26
N ILE A 71 5.67 -4.96 -1.17
CA ILE A 71 6.48 -4.68 0.02
C ILE A 71 5.99 -5.60 1.14
N PRO A 72 6.83 -6.55 1.61
CA PRO A 72 6.47 -7.41 2.73
C PRO A 72 6.46 -6.60 4.03
N GLU A 73 5.54 -6.93 4.94
CA GLU A 73 5.57 -6.49 6.36
C GLU A 73 5.85 -4.99 6.54
N CYS A 74 5.00 -4.12 5.98
CA CYS A 74 5.24 -2.67 6.04
C CYS A 74 4.00 -1.85 6.41
N GLU A 75 4.22 -0.76 7.14
CA GLU A 75 3.19 0.25 7.40
C GLU A 75 3.16 1.37 6.36
N PHE A 76 4.01 1.31 5.32
CA PHE A 76 4.12 2.37 4.31
C PHE A 76 2.78 2.67 3.65
N ASP A 77 2.49 3.95 3.44
CA ASP A 77 1.41 4.38 2.57
C ASP A 77 1.98 4.87 1.23
N ALA A 78 1.07 5.22 0.32
CA ALA A 78 1.43 5.76 -0.97
C ALA A 78 2.31 7.02 -0.86
N CYS A 79 2.04 7.86 0.14
CA CYS A 79 2.78 9.10 0.40
C CYS A 79 4.24 8.80 0.79
N PHE A 80 4.44 7.85 1.70
CA PHE A 80 5.76 7.44 2.15
C PHE A 80 6.57 6.83 1.00
N LEU A 81 5.97 5.92 0.22
CA LEU A 81 6.62 5.36 -0.97
C LEU A 81 6.98 6.46 -1.99
N GLY A 82 6.12 7.47 -2.12
CA GLY A 82 6.37 8.63 -2.97
C GLY A 82 7.59 9.47 -2.58
N GLN A 83 8.00 9.44 -1.30
CA GLN A 83 9.19 10.17 -0.82
C GLN A 83 10.51 9.45 -1.12
N PHE A 84 10.50 8.20 -1.60
CA PHE A 84 11.74 7.48 -1.91
C PHE A 84 12.52 8.22 -2.98
N LEU A 85 13.83 8.36 -2.74
CA LEU A 85 14.75 8.99 -3.69
C LEU A 85 15.12 7.99 -4.77
N VAL A 86 15.08 8.46 -6.00
CA VAL A 86 15.50 7.75 -7.20
C VAL A 86 16.66 8.51 -7.79
N SER A 87 17.80 7.84 -7.91
CA SER A 87 18.99 8.39 -8.54
C SER A 87 18.83 8.40 -10.06
N LEU A 88 19.14 9.53 -10.68
CA LEU A 88 19.16 9.76 -12.11
C LEU A 88 20.60 9.70 -12.64
N GLU A 89 20.76 9.60 -13.97
CA GLU A 89 22.06 9.35 -14.63
C GLU A 89 23.15 10.40 -14.30
N LYS A 90 22.77 11.62 -13.94
CA LYS A 90 23.69 12.73 -13.59
C LYS A 90 23.99 12.87 -12.09
N GLY A 91 23.59 11.89 -11.28
CA GLY A 91 23.72 11.96 -9.82
C GLY A 91 22.68 12.87 -9.14
N GLU A 92 21.71 13.37 -9.91
CA GLU A 92 20.54 14.04 -9.36
C GLU A 92 19.64 12.99 -8.69
N GLU A 93 19.08 13.34 -7.53
CA GLU A 93 18.10 12.51 -6.83
C GLU A 93 16.76 13.23 -6.86
N MET A 94 15.72 12.49 -7.24
CA MET A 94 14.36 12.99 -7.27
C MET A 94 13.44 12.06 -6.50
N LYS A 95 12.37 12.61 -5.93
CA LYS A 95 11.38 11.79 -5.24
C LYS A 95 10.59 10.97 -6.25
N LEU A 96 10.25 9.73 -5.89
CA LEU A 96 9.48 8.85 -6.77
C LEU A 96 8.17 9.50 -7.22
N GLN A 97 7.49 10.26 -6.35
CA GLN A 97 6.27 10.98 -6.70
C GLN A 97 6.46 12.14 -7.68
N GLU A 98 7.68 12.64 -7.86
CA GLU A 98 7.99 13.70 -8.84
C GLU A 98 8.29 13.13 -10.22
N ILE A 99 8.68 11.85 -10.29
CA ILE A 99 8.93 11.10 -11.52
C ILE A 99 7.69 10.33 -11.97
N ALA A 100 6.90 9.84 -11.01
CA ALA A 100 5.69 9.07 -11.26
C ALA A 100 4.48 10.00 -11.47
N PHE A 101 3.72 9.74 -12.54
CA PHE A 101 2.46 10.42 -12.79
C PHE A 101 1.39 10.07 -11.75
N ARG A 102 1.36 8.80 -11.30
CA ARG A 102 0.44 8.35 -10.25
C ARG A 102 1.09 7.26 -9.40
N LEU A 103 0.78 7.28 -8.12
CA LEU A 103 1.13 6.24 -7.17
C LEU A 103 -0.14 5.83 -6.43
N VAL A 104 -0.44 4.54 -6.43
CA VAL A 104 -1.69 3.98 -5.95
C VAL A 104 -1.41 2.84 -4.98
N ASP A 105 -1.96 2.93 -3.77
CA ASP A 105 -2.03 1.80 -2.83
C ASP A 105 -3.16 0.85 -3.26
N MET A 106 -2.79 -0.27 -3.89
CA MET A 106 -3.76 -1.25 -4.36
C MET A 106 -4.38 -2.03 -3.20
N THR A 107 -3.66 -2.20 -2.09
CA THR A 107 -4.15 -2.91 -0.91
C THR A 107 -5.25 -2.08 -0.22
N ALA A 108 -5.01 -0.79 0.00
CA ALA A 108 -6.01 0.13 0.55
C ALA A 108 -7.23 0.27 -0.36
N ASN A 109 -7.01 0.33 -1.68
CA ASN A 109 -8.10 0.38 -2.66
C ASN A 109 -8.95 -0.89 -2.63
N LYS A 110 -8.33 -2.08 -2.59
CA LYS A 110 -9.06 -3.34 -2.47
C LYS A 110 -9.89 -3.39 -1.20
N LYS A 111 -9.30 -3.04 -0.05
CA LYS A 111 -10.01 -2.99 1.24
C LYS A 111 -11.20 -2.03 1.19
N SER A 112 -11.03 -0.87 0.56
CA SER A 112 -12.11 0.10 0.39
C SER A 112 -13.23 -0.45 -0.49
N LEU A 113 -12.88 -1.11 -1.61
CA LEU A 113 -13.85 -1.76 -2.49
C LEU A 113 -14.64 -2.85 -1.76
N ASP A 114 -13.95 -3.73 -1.03
CA ASP A 114 -14.58 -4.82 -0.28
C ASP A 114 -15.58 -4.26 0.76
N ASN A 115 -15.20 -3.18 1.46
CA ASN A 115 -16.11 -2.49 2.38
C ASN A 115 -17.36 -1.94 1.69
N TYR A 116 -17.23 -1.34 0.50
CA TYR A 116 -18.37 -0.85 -0.27
C TYR A 116 -19.29 -1.99 -0.72
N LEU A 117 -18.72 -3.13 -1.15
CA LEU A 117 -19.49 -4.30 -1.54
C LEU A 117 -20.28 -4.88 -0.36
N ILE A 118 -19.64 -5.03 0.81
CA ILE A 118 -20.32 -5.51 2.03
C ILE A 118 -21.46 -4.57 2.43
N ALA A 119 -21.22 -3.26 2.44
CA ALA A 119 -22.25 -2.28 2.76
C ALA A 119 -23.42 -2.33 1.77
N PHE A 120 -23.11 -2.51 0.48
CA PHE A 120 -24.12 -2.67 -0.56
C PHE A 120 -24.97 -3.92 -0.34
N GLU A 121 -24.36 -5.08 -0.08
CA GLU A 121 -25.07 -6.33 0.20
C GLU A 121 -25.95 -6.23 1.45
N ALA A 122 -25.46 -5.62 2.52
CA ALA A 122 -26.23 -5.39 3.73
C ALA A 122 -27.46 -4.50 3.47
N SER A 123 -27.33 -3.47 2.61
CA SER A 123 -28.45 -2.61 2.23
C SER A 123 -29.53 -3.37 1.44
N GLN A 124 -29.15 -4.31 0.58
CA GLN A 124 -30.08 -5.15 -0.18
C GLN A 124 -30.85 -6.11 0.73
N GLN A 125 -30.20 -6.67 1.76
CA GLN A 125 -30.86 -7.56 2.72
C GLN A 125 -31.84 -6.81 3.63
N LYS A 126 -31.50 -5.59 4.08
CA LYS A 126 -32.40 -4.74 4.86
C LYS A 126 -33.69 -4.43 4.10
N ASN A 127 -33.57 -4.06 2.81
CA ASN A 127 -34.72 -3.79 1.94
C ASN A 127 -35.61 -5.02 1.67
N LYS A 128 -35.06 -6.24 1.72
CA LYS A 128 -35.85 -7.48 1.62
C LYS A 128 -36.60 -7.82 2.90
N ASN A 129 -36.02 -7.56 4.06
CA ASN A 129 -36.67 -7.81 5.34
C ASN A 129 -37.76 -6.78 5.65
N ASP A 130 -37.60 -5.53 5.21
CA ASP A 130 -38.61 -4.46 5.37
C ASP A 130 -39.87 -4.67 4.50
N LYS A 131 -39.76 -5.50 3.44
CA LYS A 131 -40.89 -5.86 2.56
C LYS A 131 -41.65 -7.12 3.00
N ARG A 132 -41.28 -7.77 4.12
CA ARG A 132 -42.10 -8.88 4.65
C ARG A 132 -43.33 -8.29 5.32
N PRO A 133 -44.56 -8.69 4.92
CA PRO A 133 -45.76 -8.18 5.57
C PRO A 133 -45.77 -8.64 7.02
N THR A 134 -45.97 -7.69 7.93
CA THR A 134 -46.23 -7.94 9.35
C THR A 134 -47.43 -8.88 9.45
N PRO A 135 -47.37 -10.02 10.16
CA PRO A 135 -48.55 -10.83 10.37
C PRO A 135 -49.58 -9.98 11.12
N ALA A 136 -50.78 -9.85 10.53
CA ALA A 136 -51.90 -9.15 11.14
C ALA A 136 -52.30 -9.84 12.46
N PRO A 137 -52.75 -9.08 13.47
CA PRO A 137 -53.08 -9.59 14.80
C PRO A 137 -54.22 -10.60 14.80
#